data_AF-A0A386PWC8-F1
#
_entry.id   AF-A0A386PWC8-F1
#
_cell.length_a   1.000
_cell.length_b   1.000
_cell.length_c   1.000
_cell.angle_alpha   90.00
_cell.angle_beta   90.00
_cell.angle_gamma   90.00
#
_symmetry.space_group_name_H-M   'P 1'
#
loop_
_entity.id
_entity.type
_entity.pdbx_description
1 polymer ?
#
loop_
_entity_poly.entity_id
_entity_poly.type
_entity_poly.pdbx_seq_one_letter_code
_entity_poly.pdbx_strand_id
1 'polypeptide(L)'
;MKINKGEVTVQSFHYDVEAPTADTKTDLNINIEHPNLKGEDGQPLNEDEGKILQVVVPFEIHMENAPFKVSGLIGQVVQPVGFHGEIQDLDAKQVQQLSRPVVEYIETLTYQVTSVTLNHGVSLNFTNHAEIKPNEEVEELRAKEAKNQDKK
;
A
#
# COMPACT_ATOMS: atom_id res chain seq x y z
N MET A 1 -16.54 -2.89 5.88
CA MET A 1 -16.73 -3.69 4.65
C MET A 1 -16.08 -5.05 4.88
N LYS A 2 -16.68 -6.15 4.39
CA LYS A 2 -16.00 -7.45 4.37
C LYS A 2 -15.01 -7.46 3.19
N ILE A 3 -13.79 -7.93 3.41
CA ILE A 3 -12.73 -7.96 2.39
C ILE A 3 -12.17 -9.37 2.39
N ASN A 4 -12.29 -10.09 1.27
CA ASN A 4 -11.56 -11.33 1.07
C ASN A 4 -10.11 -10.94 0.72
N LYS A 5 -9.13 -11.56 1.38
CA LYS A 5 -7.71 -11.18 1.28
C LYS A 5 -6.88 -12.38 0.82
N GLY A 6 -6.05 -12.17 -0.20
CA GLY A 6 -4.99 -13.10 -0.55
C GLY A 6 -3.79 -12.97 0.41
N GLU A 7 -2.75 -13.77 0.16
CA GLU A 7 -1.49 -13.67 0.89
C GLU A 7 -0.79 -12.34 0.59
N VAL A 8 -0.10 -11.80 1.60
CA VAL A 8 0.79 -10.65 1.40
C VAL A 8 2.02 -11.14 0.66
N THR A 9 2.35 -10.49 -0.45
CA THR A 9 3.53 -10.79 -1.26
C THR A 9 4.57 -9.71 -1.02
N VAL A 10 5.78 -10.11 -0.64
CA VAL A 10 6.93 -9.22 -0.52
C VAL A 10 7.75 -9.32 -1.80
N GLN A 11 7.64 -8.31 -2.66
CA GLN A 11 8.45 -8.26 -3.89
C GLN A 11 9.91 -7.88 -3.57
N SER A 12 10.09 -6.91 -2.67
CA SER A 12 11.42 -6.53 -2.16
C SER A 12 11.31 -5.92 -0.77
N PHE A 13 12.27 -6.25 0.09
CA PHE A 13 12.51 -5.59 1.37
C PHE A 13 14.01 -5.46 1.56
N HIS A 14 14.50 -4.22 1.56
CA HIS A 14 15.90 -3.90 1.74
C HIS A 14 16.09 -3.24 3.10
N TYR A 15 17.14 -3.67 3.79
CA TYR A 15 17.64 -3.03 5.00
C TYR A 15 19.06 -2.60 4.70
N ASP A 16 19.32 -1.29 4.80
CA ASP A 16 20.63 -0.72 4.56
C ASP A 16 21.08 0.03 5.82
N VAL A 17 22.36 -0.09 6.16
CA VAL A 17 22.98 0.77 7.18
C VAL A 17 23.03 2.19 6.63
N GLU A 18 22.59 3.15 7.43
CA GLU A 18 22.55 4.56 7.06
C GLU A 18 23.04 5.41 8.24
N ALA A 19 23.64 6.56 7.96
CA ALA A 19 24.12 7.43 9.01
C ALA A 19 22.93 8.00 9.81
N PRO A 20 22.95 7.97 11.16
CA PRO A 20 21.89 8.58 11.97
C PRO A 20 21.67 10.07 11.72
N THR A 21 22.66 10.74 11.13
CA THR A 21 22.64 12.16 10.75
C THR A 21 22.15 12.40 9.33
N ALA A 22 21.85 11.36 8.55
CA ALA A 22 21.29 11.52 7.21
C ALA A 22 19.83 11.99 7.29
N ASP A 23 19.34 12.54 6.17
CA ASP A 23 18.00 13.12 6.11
C ASP A 23 16.92 12.10 6.42
N THR A 24 15.94 12.49 7.24
CA THR A 24 14.78 11.65 7.51
C THR A 24 13.90 11.57 6.27
N LYS A 25 13.32 10.40 6.06
CA LYS A 25 12.44 10.12 4.92
C LYS A 25 11.35 9.16 5.35
N THR A 26 10.12 9.43 4.95
CA THR A 26 8.98 8.54 5.25
C THR A 26 8.04 8.58 4.07
N ASP A 27 8.42 7.85 3.03
CA ASP A 27 7.63 7.72 1.82
C ASP A 27 6.93 6.37 1.88
N LEU A 28 5.60 6.40 1.91
CA LEU A 28 4.74 5.23 1.87
C LEU A 28 3.60 5.54 0.90
N ASN A 29 3.74 5.06 -0.33
CA ASN A 29 2.80 5.37 -1.40
C ASN A 29 1.85 4.19 -1.58
N ILE A 30 0.55 4.41 -1.40
CA ILE A 30 -0.46 3.36 -1.54
C ILE A 30 -1.03 3.44 -2.95
N ASN A 31 -0.69 2.44 -3.77
CA ASN A 31 -1.27 2.27 -5.10
C ASN A 31 -2.31 1.14 -5.06
N ILE A 32 -3.46 1.38 -5.68
CA ILE A 32 -4.50 0.37 -5.86
C ILE A 32 -4.75 0.23 -7.35
N GLU A 33 -4.66 -0.99 -7.84
CA GLU A 33 -4.79 -1.33 -9.26
C GLU A 33 -5.83 -2.44 -9.44
N HIS A 34 -6.37 -2.56 -10.65
CA HIS A 34 -7.21 -3.70 -11.06
C HIS A 34 -6.35 -4.63 -11.91
N PRO A 35 -5.75 -5.67 -11.32
CA PRO A 35 -4.82 -6.51 -12.05
C PRO A 35 -5.58 -7.46 -12.96
N ASN A 36 -5.04 -7.74 -14.15
CA ASN A 36 -5.58 -8.77 -15.03
C ASN A 36 -5.09 -10.16 -14.60
N LEU A 37 -5.52 -10.60 -13.41
CA LEU A 37 -5.11 -11.88 -12.82
C LEU A 37 -5.93 -13.03 -13.39
N LYS A 38 -5.23 -14.15 -13.62
CA LYS A 38 -5.81 -15.39 -14.08
C LYS A 38 -5.55 -16.50 -13.07
N GLY A 39 -6.53 -17.39 -12.90
CA GLY A 39 -6.39 -18.62 -12.14
C GLY A 39 -5.45 -19.61 -12.82
N GLU A 40 -5.21 -20.74 -12.16
CA GLU A 40 -4.34 -21.82 -12.66
C GLU A 40 -4.85 -22.43 -13.99
N ASP A 41 -6.15 -22.32 -14.25
CA ASP A 41 -6.80 -22.73 -15.49
C ASP A 41 -6.68 -21.70 -16.63
N GLY A 42 -6.02 -20.56 -16.37
CA GLY A 42 -5.86 -19.46 -17.32
C GLY A 42 -7.10 -18.59 -17.49
N GLN A 43 -8.17 -18.83 -16.72
CA GLN A 43 -9.37 -18.01 -16.72
C GLN A 43 -9.23 -16.83 -15.76
N PRO A 44 -9.95 -15.70 -15.98
CA PRO A 44 -9.98 -14.60 -15.02
C PRO A 44 -10.41 -15.10 -13.64
N LEU A 45 -9.85 -14.51 -12.58
CA LEU A 45 -10.32 -14.78 -11.23
C LEU A 45 -11.79 -14.38 -11.07
N ASN A 46 -12.52 -15.08 -10.19
CA ASN A 46 -13.95 -14.82 -9.96
C ASN A 46 -14.16 -13.46 -9.26
N GLU A 47 -14.88 -12.56 -9.91
CA GLU A 47 -15.25 -11.23 -9.40
C GLU A 47 -16.74 -11.10 -9.02
N ASP A 48 -17.48 -12.20 -8.92
CA ASP A 48 -18.92 -12.19 -8.63
C ASP A 48 -19.21 -11.55 -7.27
N GLU A 49 -18.39 -11.85 -6.26
CA GLU A 49 -18.51 -11.27 -4.92
C GLU A 49 -18.03 -9.82 -4.84
N GLY A 50 -17.29 -9.33 -5.82
CA GLY A 50 -16.68 -8.00 -5.85
C GLY A 50 -15.46 -7.94 -6.78
N LYS A 51 -15.10 -6.73 -7.19
CA LYS A 51 -13.93 -6.45 -8.05
C LYS A 51 -12.64 -6.83 -7.33
N ILE A 52 -11.72 -7.49 -8.02
CA ILE A 52 -10.43 -7.90 -7.46
C ILE A 52 -9.45 -6.74 -7.62
N LEU A 53 -8.90 -6.27 -6.52
CA LEU A 53 -7.96 -5.16 -6.49
C LEU A 53 -6.60 -5.65 -6.02
N GLN A 54 -5.53 -5.01 -6.48
CA GLN A 54 -4.19 -5.21 -5.97
C GLN A 54 -3.76 -3.94 -5.25
N VAL A 55 -3.46 -4.08 -3.97
CA VAL A 55 -2.77 -3.04 -3.21
C VAL A 55 -1.27 -3.24 -3.42
N VAL A 56 -0.56 -2.19 -3.78
CA VAL A 56 0.89 -2.16 -3.95
C VAL A 56 1.44 -0.96 -3.21
N VAL A 57 2.42 -1.21 -2.32
CA VAL A 57 3.01 -0.18 -1.47
C VAL A 57 4.52 -0.14 -1.67
N PRO A 58 5.03 0.69 -2.59
CA PRO A 58 6.43 1.09 -2.57
C PRO A 58 6.68 1.98 -1.35
N PHE A 59 7.81 1.74 -0.67
CA PHE A 59 8.18 2.48 0.53
C PHE A 59 9.68 2.75 0.61
N GLU A 60 10.02 3.87 1.25
CA GLU A 60 11.37 4.24 1.67
C GLU A 60 11.31 5.00 2.99
N ILE A 61 11.91 4.43 4.03
CA ILE A 61 11.77 4.91 5.41
C ILE A 61 13.15 5.01 6.05
N HIS A 62 13.50 6.21 6.46
CA HIS A 62 14.64 6.54 7.31
C HIS A 62 14.15 7.44 8.44
N MET A 63 14.16 6.92 9.67
CA MET A 63 13.69 7.66 10.84
C MET A 63 14.79 8.50 11.47
N GLU A 64 14.40 9.50 12.24
CA GLU A 64 15.35 10.35 12.96
C GLU A 64 16.25 9.52 13.88
N ASN A 65 17.56 9.74 13.79
CA ASN A 65 18.60 9.05 14.56
C ASN A 65 18.64 7.52 14.37
N ALA A 66 17.97 6.97 13.35
CA ALA A 66 18.03 5.55 13.06
C ALA A 66 19.34 5.21 12.33
N PRO A 67 20.10 4.18 12.74
CA PRO A 67 21.33 3.77 12.06
C PRO A 67 21.06 2.92 10.80
N PHE A 68 19.88 3.07 10.21
CA PHE A 68 19.42 2.23 9.10
C PHE A 68 18.29 2.91 8.33
N LYS A 69 18.11 2.50 7.08
CA LYS A 69 16.88 2.73 6.32
C LYS A 69 16.29 1.41 5.87
N VAL A 70 14.99 1.41 5.63
CA VAL A 70 14.28 0.31 4.96
C VAL A 70 13.61 0.81 3.69
N SER A 71 13.66 0.02 2.64
CA SER A 71 12.97 0.34 1.38
C SER A 71 12.45 -0.92 0.72
N GLY A 72 11.49 -0.77 -0.20
CA GLY A 72 10.99 -1.92 -0.93
C GLY A 72 9.62 -1.74 -1.53
N LEU A 73 8.96 -2.88 -1.75
CA LEU A 73 7.69 -3.02 -2.42
C LEU A 73 6.99 -4.24 -1.84
N ILE A 74 5.82 -4.04 -1.25
CA ILE A 74 4.95 -5.10 -0.73
C ILE A 74 3.56 -4.91 -1.32
N GLY A 75 2.90 -6.01 -1.68
CA GLY A 75 1.55 -5.96 -2.20
C GLY A 75 0.65 -7.07 -1.68
N GLN A 76 -0.65 -6.90 -1.91
CA GLN A 76 -1.67 -7.87 -1.56
C GLN A 76 -2.85 -7.77 -2.51
N VAL A 77 -3.36 -8.92 -2.95
CA VAL A 77 -4.62 -9.01 -3.68
C VAL A 77 -5.78 -9.02 -2.68
N VAL A 78 -6.78 -8.18 -2.92
CA VAL A 78 -7.95 -8.00 -2.07
C VAL A 78 -9.22 -7.95 -2.90
N GLN A 79 -10.32 -8.47 -2.37
CA GLN A 79 -11.64 -8.42 -2.99
C GLN A 79 -12.65 -7.85 -1.99
N PRO A 80 -12.92 -6.54 -2.03
CA PRO A 80 -13.98 -5.92 -1.24
C PRO A 80 -15.36 -6.45 -1.66
N VAL A 81 -16.05 -7.14 -0.75
CA VAL A 81 -17.33 -7.79 -1.05
C VAL A 81 -18.41 -6.74 -1.31
N GLY A 82 -19.09 -6.85 -2.45
CA GLY A 82 -20.14 -5.95 -2.92
C GLY A 82 -19.64 -4.66 -3.58
N PHE A 83 -18.33 -4.52 -3.80
CA PHE A 83 -17.77 -3.39 -4.53
C PHE A 83 -17.51 -3.76 -5.98
N HIS A 84 -18.20 -3.10 -6.91
CA HIS A 84 -18.07 -3.30 -8.36
C HIS A 84 -17.78 -2.00 -9.12
N GLY A 85 -17.46 -0.92 -8.40
CA GLY A 85 -17.16 0.39 -8.97
C GLY A 85 -15.76 0.49 -9.58
N GLU A 86 -15.38 1.71 -9.95
CA GLU A 86 -14.02 2.03 -10.36
C GLU A 86 -13.14 2.35 -9.16
N ILE A 87 -11.83 2.18 -9.29
CA ILE A 87 -10.87 2.41 -8.19
C ILE A 87 -11.00 3.84 -7.63
N GLN A 88 -11.31 4.80 -8.50
CA GLN A 88 -11.56 6.19 -8.14
C GLN A 88 -12.80 6.42 -7.27
N ASP A 89 -13.71 5.45 -7.18
CA ASP A 89 -14.89 5.50 -6.32
C ASP A 89 -14.58 5.10 -4.88
N LEU A 90 -13.37 4.59 -4.61
CA LEU A 90 -12.93 4.28 -3.25
C LEU A 90 -12.72 5.57 -2.45
N ASP A 91 -13.40 5.66 -1.31
CA ASP A 91 -13.16 6.72 -0.34
C ASP A 91 -11.85 6.47 0.44
N ALA A 92 -11.34 7.52 1.10
CA ALA A 92 -10.08 7.43 1.85
C ALA A 92 -10.10 6.36 2.95
N LYS A 93 -11.27 6.12 3.57
CA LYS A 93 -11.43 5.11 4.62
C LYS A 93 -11.37 3.70 4.04
N GLN A 94 -11.93 3.48 2.85
CA GLN A 94 -11.86 2.23 2.12
C GLN A 94 -10.42 1.96 1.67
N VAL A 95 -9.74 2.95 1.09
CA VAL A 95 -8.31 2.84 0.71
C VAL A 95 -7.47 2.46 1.93
N GLN A 96 -7.65 3.14 3.06
CA GLN A 96 -6.95 2.83 4.31
C GLN A 96 -7.25 1.41 4.80
N GLN A 97 -8.51 0.97 4.73
CA GLN A 97 -8.90 -0.39 5.14
C GLN A 97 -8.29 -1.48 4.25
N LEU A 98 -8.22 -1.23 2.94
CA LEU A 98 -7.66 -2.15 1.96
C LEU A 98 -6.14 -2.26 2.12
N SER A 99 -5.46 -1.14 2.37
CA SER A 99 -3.99 -1.11 2.46
C SER A 99 -3.43 -1.51 3.82
N ARG A 100 -4.25 -1.47 4.88
CA ARG A 100 -3.82 -1.72 6.26
C ARG A 100 -2.94 -2.96 6.45
N PRO A 101 -3.29 -4.15 5.90
CA PRO A 101 -2.48 -5.34 6.14
C PRO A 101 -1.08 -5.24 5.53
N VAL A 102 -0.93 -4.54 4.39
CA VAL A 102 0.37 -4.32 3.77
C VAL A 102 1.22 -3.39 4.62
N VAL A 103 0.63 -2.30 5.12
CA VAL A 103 1.31 -1.35 6.02
C VAL A 103 1.76 -2.05 7.31
N GLU A 104 0.87 -2.82 7.96
CA GLU A 104 1.20 -3.60 9.16
C GLU A 104 2.30 -4.63 8.90
N TYR A 105 2.39 -5.17 7.67
CA TYR A 105 3.47 -6.06 7.28
C TYR A 105 4.83 -5.34 7.19
N ILE A 106 4.86 -4.11 6.67
CA ILE A 106 6.07 -3.26 6.66
C ILE A 106 6.51 -2.96 8.10
N GLU A 107 5.58 -2.59 8.98
CA GLU A 107 5.85 -2.36 10.41
C GLU A 107 6.43 -3.61 11.07
N THR A 108 5.84 -4.78 10.79
CA THR A 108 6.26 -6.07 11.34
C THR A 108 7.65 -6.49 10.86
N LEU A 109 7.91 -6.43 9.56
CA LEU A 109 9.22 -6.76 9.00
C LEU A 109 10.30 -5.84 9.55
N THR A 110 10.03 -4.53 9.62
CA THR A 110 10.98 -3.56 10.17
C THR A 110 11.31 -3.89 11.62
N TYR A 111 10.29 -4.15 12.45
CA TYR A 111 10.50 -4.53 13.85
C TYR A 111 11.32 -5.81 13.99
N GLN A 112 11.02 -6.83 13.20
CA GLN A 112 11.70 -8.13 13.28
C GLN A 112 13.14 -8.04 12.80
N VAL A 113 13.41 -7.39 11.66
CA VAL A 113 14.75 -7.24 11.12
C VAL A 113 15.62 -6.42 12.07
N THR A 114 15.11 -5.30 12.58
CA THR A 114 15.83 -4.46 13.56
C THR A 114 16.06 -5.17 14.89
N SER A 115 15.12 -6.01 15.33
CA SER A 115 15.33 -6.84 16.53
C SER A 115 16.56 -7.73 16.41
N VAL A 116 16.84 -8.23 15.21
CA VAL A 116 18.01 -9.07 14.94
C VAL A 116 19.27 -8.23 14.69
N THR A 117 19.18 -7.15 13.91
CA THR A 117 20.36 -6.37 13.50
C THR A 117 20.84 -5.39 14.57
N LEU A 118 19.93 -4.88 15.40
CA LEU A 118 20.19 -3.85 16.43
C LEU A 118 20.02 -4.37 17.87
N ASN A 119 19.68 -5.65 18.05
CA ASN A 119 19.30 -6.25 19.34
C ASN A 119 18.10 -5.56 20.03
N HIS A 120 17.31 -4.78 19.30
CA HIS A 120 16.03 -4.22 19.75
C HIS A 120 15.14 -3.91 18.54
N GLY A 121 13.85 -4.19 18.66
CA GLY A 121 12.89 -3.93 17.59
C GLY A 121 12.49 -2.47 17.52
N VAL A 122 12.49 -1.93 16.32
CA VAL A 122 12.09 -0.55 16.03
C VAL A 122 10.67 -0.57 15.47
N SER A 123 9.75 0.04 16.21
CA SER A 123 8.35 0.15 15.81
C SER A 123 8.11 1.38 14.94
N LEU A 124 7.68 1.13 13.71
CA LEU A 124 7.06 2.14 12.87
C LEU A 124 5.59 2.28 13.27
N ASN A 125 5.09 3.50 13.42
CA ASN A 125 3.68 3.75 13.78
C ASN A 125 3.03 4.66 12.74
N PHE A 126 2.44 4.07 11.70
CA PHE A 126 1.80 4.84 10.62
C PHE A 126 0.36 5.28 10.94
N THR A 127 -0.06 5.20 12.22
CA THR A 127 -1.44 5.48 12.64
C THR A 127 -1.84 6.95 12.67
N ASN A 128 -0.89 7.91 12.65
CA ASN A 128 -1.22 9.30 12.99
C ASN A 128 -1.02 10.38 11.92
N HIS A 129 -0.23 10.21 10.85
CA HIS A 129 0.03 11.34 9.93
C HIS A 129 0.37 10.97 8.47
N ALA A 130 0.08 9.75 8.01
CA ALA A 130 0.14 9.51 6.57
C ALA A 130 -1.13 10.12 5.94
N GLU A 131 -1.04 11.32 5.37
CA GLU A 131 -2.02 11.74 4.37
C GLU A 131 -1.94 10.72 3.22
N ILE A 132 -2.82 9.72 3.26
CA ILE A 132 -2.97 8.75 2.18
C ILE A 132 -3.60 9.52 1.01
N LYS A 133 -2.75 10.16 0.19
CA LYS A 133 -3.18 10.78 -1.06
C LYS A 133 -3.24 9.70 -2.13
N PRO A 134 -4.34 9.62 -2.90
CA PRO A 134 -4.33 8.89 -4.16
C PRO A 134 -3.14 9.38 -5.01
N ASN A 135 -2.51 8.47 -5.75
CA ASN A 135 -1.47 8.82 -6.74
C ASN A 135 -1.96 10.00 -7.64
N GLU A 136 -1.02 10.86 -8.07
CA GLU A 136 -1.22 11.94 -9.05
C GLU A 136 -2.06 11.51 -10.26
N GLU A 137 -1.92 10.27 -10.74
CA GLU A 137 -2.74 9.74 -11.84
C GLU A 137 -4.24 9.67 -11.50
N VAL A 138 -4.58 9.29 -10.27
CA VAL A 138 -5.98 9.25 -9.79
C VAL A 138 -6.51 10.67 -9.57
N GLU A 139 -5.67 11.59 -9.10
CA GLU A 139 -6.03 13.01 -9.00
C GLU A 139 -6.24 13.65 -10.38
N GLU A 140 -5.40 13.34 -11.36
CA GLU A 140 -5.54 13.81 -12.73
C GLU A 140 -6.82 13.31 -13.41
N LEU A 141 -7.16 12.03 -13.21
CA LEU A 141 -8.39 11.45 -13.72
C LEU A 141 -9.62 12.14 -13.10
N ARG A 142 -9.64 12.32 -11.77
CA ARG A 142 -10.70 13.06 -11.07
C ARG A 142 -10.81 14.52 -11.54
N ALA A 143 -9.68 15.19 -11.81
CA ALA A 143 -9.66 16.56 -12.31
C ALA A 143 -10.16 16.69 -13.76
N LYS A 144 -9.91 15.67 -14.61
CA LYS A 144 -10.40 15.63 -16.00
C LYS A 144 -11.91 15.39 -16.05
N GLU A 145 -12.45 14.56 -15.15
CA GLU A 145 -13.89 14.28 -15.09
C GLU A 145 -14.71 15.46 -14.53
N ALA A 146 -14.22 16.14 -13.49
CA ALA A 146 -14.87 17.33 -12.95
C ALA A 146 -15.03 18.45 -14.02
N LYS A 147 -14.01 18.64 -14.87
CA LYS A 147 -14.06 19.60 -15.98
C LYS A 147 -15.05 19.23 -17.11
N ASN A 148 -15.44 17.97 -17.21
CA ASN A 148 -16.40 17.50 -18.20
C ASN A 148 -17.86 17.57 -17.70
N GLN A 149 -18.08 17.62 -16.38
CA GLN A 149 -19.41 17.83 -15.81
C GLN A 149 -19.85 19.31 -15.86
N ASP A 150 -18.93 20.27 -15.79
CA ASP A 150 -19.21 21.71 -15.96
C ASP A 150 -19.49 22.14 -17.42
N LYS A 151 -19.39 21.22 -18.38
CA LYS A 151 -19.61 21.47 -19.82
C LYS A 151 -20.88 20.83 -20.39
N LYS A 152 -21.73 20.25 -19.55
CA LYS A 152 -23.08 19.77 -19.93
C LYS A 152 -24.15 20.59 -19.25
#